data_AF-A0A6V7L1D3-F1
#
_entry.id   AF-A0A6V7L1D3-F1
#
_cell.length_a   1.000
_cell.length_b   1.000
_cell.length_c   1.000
_cell.angle_alpha   90.00
_cell.angle_beta   90.00
_cell.angle_gamma   90.00
#
_symmetry.space_group_name_H-M   'P 1'
#
loop_
_entity.id
_entity.type
_entity.pdbx_description
1 polymer ?
#
loop_
_entity_poly.entity_id
_entity_poly.type
_entity_poly.pdbx_seq_one_letter_code
_entity_poly.pdbx_strand_id
1 'polypeptide(L)' 'GGNPSYNFTSVPGDGEEGGGELRLTGLRPYTRYTIVVQAYNQVGSGPLSEPLPTQTSEG' A
#
# COMPACT_ATOMS: atom_id res chain seq x y z
N GLY A 1 -22.58 -0.30 -1.97
CA GLY A 1 -21.24 0.31 -1.94
C GLY A 1 -20.41 -0.47 -0.95
N GLY A 2 -19.65 -1.44 -1.42
CA GLY A 2 -18.76 -2.21 -0.57
C GLY A 2 -17.45 -1.47 -0.43
N ASN A 3 -16.93 -1.35 0.80
CA ASN A 3 -15.56 -0.93 0.98
C ASN A 3 -14.66 -1.93 0.22
N PRO A 4 -13.75 -1.46 -0.64
CA PRO A 4 -12.82 -2.36 -1.30
C PRO A 4 -12.00 -3.09 -0.23
N SER A 5 -12.00 -4.42 -0.30
CA SER A 5 -11.13 -5.25 0.53
C SER A 5 -9.71 -5.15 -0.03
N TYR A 6 -8.79 -4.57 0.73
CA TYR A 6 -7.37 -4.51 0.38
C TYR A 6 -6.59 -5.66 0.99
N ASN A 7 -5.48 -6.03 0.36
CA ASN A 7 -4.48 -6.90 0.96
C ASN A 7 -3.35 -6.05 1.53
N PHE A 8 -2.95 -6.30 2.79
CA PHE A 8 -1.97 -5.48 3.50
C PHE A 8 -0.68 -6.26 3.76
N THR A 9 0.45 -5.61 3.50
CA THR A 9 1.77 -6.05 3.92
C THR A 9 2.31 -5.02 4.91
N SER A 10 2.72 -5.48 6.09
CA SER A 10 3.37 -4.62 7.09
C SER A 10 4.84 -4.42 6.73
N VAL A 11 5.29 -3.16 6.78
CA VAL A 11 6.68 -2.77 6.51
C VAL A 11 7.21 -2.13 7.79
N PRO A 12 8.36 -2.57 8.32
CA PRO A 12 8.97 -1.89 9.44
C PRO A 12 9.40 -0.49 8.99
N GLY A 13 9.06 0.54 9.79
CA GLY A 13 9.73 1.82 9.67
C GLY A 13 11.19 1.66 10.07
N ASP A 14 12.09 2.38 9.43
CA ASP A 14 13.51 2.45 9.80
C ASP A 14 13.74 3.24 11.10
N GLY A 15 12.69 3.83 11.66
CA GLY A 15 12.72 4.55 12.94
C GLY A 15 13.22 5.98 12.82
N GLU A 16 13.64 6.41 11.64
CA GLU A 16 14.11 7.77 11.37
C GLU A 16 13.07 8.49 10.47
N GLU A 17 12.50 9.59 10.96
CA GLU A 17 11.51 10.43 10.26
C GLU A 17 10.15 9.81 9.85
N GLY A 18 9.84 8.56 10.25
CA GLY A 18 8.55 7.95 9.94
C GLY A 18 8.38 7.58 8.46
N GLY A 19 9.52 7.43 7.76
CA GLY A 19 9.58 6.92 6.40
C GLY A 19 9.54 5.39 6.34
N GLY A 20 9.05 4.88 5.22
CA GLY A 20 9.12 3.46 4.88
C GLY A 20 8.97 3.30 3.38
N GLU A 21 9.92 2.61 2.74
CA GLU A 21 9.85 2.26 1.32
C GLU A 21 9.58 0.77 1.15
N LEU A 22 8.63 0.43 0.28
CA LEU A 22 8.40 -0.94 -0.16
C LEU A 22 8.29 -0.99 -1.68
N ARG A 23 9.19 -1.77 -2.29
CA ARG A 23 9.09 -2.10 -3.70
C ARG A 23 8.12 -3.26 -3.92
N LEU A 24 6.98 -2.98 -4.55
CA LEU A 24 6.04 -4.02 -4.99
C LEU A 24 6.64 -4.78 -6.18
N THR A 25 6.69 -6.10 -6.08
CA THR A 25 7.23 -7.01 -7.11
C THR A 25 6.22 -8.11 -7.45
N GLY A 26 6.46 -8.86 -8.53
CA GLY A 26 5.57 -9.95 -8.96
C GLY A 26 4.20 -9.49 -9.48
N LEU A 27 4.06 -8.20 -9.84
CA LEU A 27 2.83 -7.67 -10.41
C LEU A 27 2.63 -8.17 -11.84
N ARG A 28 1.38 -8.38 -12.23
CA ARG A 28 1.04 -8.75 -13.62
C ARG A 28 1.30 -7.55 -14.54
N PRO A 29 1.87 -7.73 -15.74
CA PRO A 29 2.02 -6.64 -16.70
C PRO A 29 0.66 -6.12 -17.17
N TYR A 30 0.61 -4.89 -17.64
CA TYR A 30 -0.58 -4.22 -18.15
C TYR A 30 -1.82 -4.35 -17.24
N THR A 31 -1.63 -4.34 -15.93
CA THR A 31 -2.70 -4.60 -14.96
C THR A 31 -2.89 -3.40 -14.06
N ARG A 32 -4.15 -3.00 -13.86
CA ARG A 32 -4.52 -1.91 -12.94
C ARG A 32 -4.56 -2.40 -11.50
N TYR A 33 -3.89 -1.65 -10.64
CA TYR A 33 -3.87 -1.84 -9.19
C TYR A 33 -4.35 -0.56 -8.50
N THR A 34 -4.94 -0.70 -7.32
CA THR A 34 -5.25 0.42 -6.42
C THR A 34 -4.43 0.23 -5.15
N ILE A 35 -3.63 1.21 -4.80
CA ILE A 35 -2.73 1.19 -3.64
C ILE A 35 -3.28 2.12 -2.56
N VAL A 36 -3.24 1.68 -1.31
CA VAL A 36 -3.51 2.49 -0.12
C VAL A 36 -2.44 2.18 0.92
N VAL A 37 -2.13 3.15 1.78
CA VAL A 37 -1.26 2.98 2.94
C VAL A 37 -1.97 3.44 4.21
N GLN A 38 -1.63 2.83 5.34
CA GLN A 38 -2.06 3.29 6.66
C GLN A 38 -0.90 3.11 7.64
N ALA A 39 -0.75 4.07 8.55
CA ALA A 39 0.13 3.88 9.70
C ALA A 39 -0.53 2.91 10.69
N TYR A 40 0.26 2.11 11.39
CA TYR A 40 -0.22 1.29 12.49
C TYR A 40 0.80 1.30 13.64
N ASN A 41 0.30 1.14 14.86
CA ASN A 41 1.10 0.97 16.06
C ASN A 41 0.47 -0.11 16.96
N GLN A 42 0.96 -0.25 18.20
CA GLN A 42 0.43 -1.23 19.15
C GLN A 42 -1.04 -1.01 19.54
N VAL A 43 -1.56 0.21 19.37
CA VAL A 43 -2.97 0.54 19.66
C VAL A 43 -3.87 0.11 18.50
N GLY A 44 -3.40 0.26 17.25
CA GLY A 44 -4.16 -0.15 16.09
C GLY A 44 -3.72 0.55 14.80
N SER A 45 -4.60 0.49 13.80
CA SER A 45 -4.40 1.13 12.51
C SER A 45 -5.04 2.52 12.46
N GLY A 46 -4.32 3.48 11.88
CA GLY A 46 -4.85 4.78 11.53
C GLY A 46 -5.76 4.72 10.30
N PRO A 47 -6.22 5.88 9.81
CA PRO A 47 -7.00 5.95 8.58
C PRO A 47 -6.18 5.52 7.35
N LEU A 48 -6.88 5.00 6.33
CA LEU A 48 -6.29 4.80 5.00
C LEU A 48 -5.94 6.15 4.37
N SER A 49 -4.87 6.16 3.57
CA SER A 49 -4.59 7.21 2.61
C SER A 49 -5.69 7.30 1.55
N GLU A 50 -5.66 8.37 0.75
CA GLU A 50 -6.41 8.38 -0.51
C GLU A 50 -5.95 7.23 -1.42
N PRO A 51 -6.87 6.53 -2.12
CA PRO A 51 -6.51 5.45 -3.03
C PRO A 51 -5.72 5.97 -4.23
N LEU A 52 -4.61 5.31 -4.54
CA LEU A 52 -3.77 5.60 -5.71
C LEU A 52 -4.02 4.54 -6.81
N PRO A 53 -4.79 4.85 -7.85
CA PRO A 53 -4.91 3.98 -9.02
C PRO A 53 -3.64 4.07 -9.87
N THR A 54 -3.07 2.93 -10.22
CA THR A 54 -1.88 2.84 -11.09
C THR A 54 -1.96 1.62 -12.00
N GLN A 55 -1.18 1.61 -13.07
CA GLN A 55 -1.12 0.51 -14.03
C GLN A 55 0.34 0.13 -14.28
N THR A 56 0.62 -1.16 -14.25
CA THR A 56 1.94 -1.69 -14.61
C THR A 56 2.19 -1.56 -16.12
N SER A 57 3.46 -1.41 -16.51
CA SER A 57 3.88 -1.37 -17.91
C SER A 57 3.48 -2.64 -18.68
N GLU A 58 3.37 -2.51 -20.00
CA GLU A 58 3.04 -3.61 -20.91
C GLU A 58 4.19 -4.61 -21.09
N GLY A 59 5.45 -4.16 -20.92
CA GLY A 59 6.67 -4.94 -21.17
C GLY A 59 7.53 -4.30 -22.25
#